data_AF-A0A520FNN8-F1
#
_entry.id   AF-A0A520FNN8-F1
#
_cell.length_a   1.000
_cell.length_b   1.000
_cell.length_c   1.000
_cell.angle_alpha   90.00
_cell.angle_beta   90.00
_cell.angle_gamma   90.00
#
_symmetry.space_group_name_H-M   'P 1'
#
loop_
_entity.id
_entity.type
_entity.pdbx_description
1 polymer ?
#
loop_
_entity_poly.entity_id
_entity_poly.type
_entity_poly.pdbx_seq_one_letter_code
_entity_poly.pdbx_strand_id
1 'polypeptide(L)'
;MGELAAASKVHVMVSYWWSRGDGLANHQLGQILTRAAGVDQVDLTDPQSLDRALRIAVADPTVLAELDQWWPMVETRRAGNSTRNPSLGLDQSIRYLTDRLDAGTITPEARGECRRQVVAVDQVIISSKNLPELAHPDAEMLDLLGRYLETRSRVLALA
;
A
#
# COMPACT_ATOMS: atom_id res chain seq x y z
N MET A 1 -17.99 -25.15 15.88
CA MET A 1 -18.71 -23.99 15.29
C MET A 1 -17.91 -22.69 15.41
N GLY A 2 -17.31 -22.37 16.57
CA GLY A 2 -16.52 -21.14 16.74
C GLY A 2 -15.20 -21.07 15.93
N GLU A 3 -14.46 -22.18 15.83
CA GLU A 3 -13.15 -22.20 15.13
C GLU A 3 -13.26 -22.04 13.61
N LEU A 4 -14.28 -22.65 12.98
CA LEU A 4 -14.55 -22.48 11.54
C LEU A 4 -14.96 -21.04 11.18
N ALA A 5 -15.67 -20.36 12.07
CA ALA A 5 -16.04 -18.96 11.90
C ALA A 5 -14.82 -18.03 12.04
N ALA A 6 -13.90 -18.35 12.97
CA ALA A 6 -12.65 -17.62 13.14
C ALA A 6 -11.72 -17.80 11.93
N ALA A 7 -11.52 -19.03 11.46
CA ALA A 7 -10.72 -19.32 10.27
C ALA A 7 -11.25 -18.62 9.01
N SER A 8 -12.57 -18.61 8.82
CA SER A 8 -13.22 -17.91 7.69
C SER A 8 -13.02 -16.40 7.76
N LYS A 9 -13.13 -15.80 8.96
CA LYS A 9 -12.89 -14.37 9.17
C LYS A 9 -11.43 -14.01 8.86
N VAL A 10 -10.47 -14.77 9.40
CA VAL A 10 -9.04 -14.53 9.16
C VAL A 10 -8.72 -14.64 7.68
N HIS A 11 -9.24 -15.65 6.99
CA HIS A 11 -9.06 -15.82 5.55
C HIS A 11 -9.49 -14.58 4.75
N VAL A 12 -10.70 -14.05 5.04
CA VAL A 12 -11.24 -12.86 4.38
C VAL A 12 -10.43 -11.61 4.70
N MET A 13 -10.09 -11.39 5.99
CA MET A 13 -9.37 -10.19 6.41
C MET A 13 -7.94 -10.18 5.87
N VAL A 14 -7.26 -11.32 5.84
CA VAL A 14 -5.92 -11.43 5.28
C VAL A 14 -5.92 -11.15 3.78
N SER A 15 -6.85 -11.77 3.05
CA SER A 15 -7.02 -11.53 1.60
C SER A 15 -7.33 -10.06 1.29
N TYR A 16 -8.22 -9.46 2.09
CA TYR A 16 -8.56 -8.04 1.97
C TYR A 16 -7.33 -7.15 2.13
N TRP A 17 -6.56 -7.33 3.21
CA TRP A 17 -5.40 -6.47 3.47
C TRP A 17 -4.25 -6.73 2.52
N TRP A 18 -4.03 -7.97 2.08
CA TRP A 18 -3.06 -8.29 1.03
C TRP A 18 -3.34 -7.53 -0.27
N SER A 19 -4.60 -7.51 -0.71
CA SER A 19 -5.02 -6.85 -1.96
C SER A 19 -4.77 -5.33 -1.97
N ARG A 20 -4.52 -4.74 -0.80
CA ARG A 20 -4.24 -3.31 -0.63
C ARG A 20 -2.75 -2.99 -0.71
N GLY A 21 -1.90 -3.95 -1.10
CA GLY A 21 -0.53 -3.72 -1.56
C GLY A 21 0.39 -3.14 -0.48
N ASP A 22 0.48 -3.76 0.68
CA ASP A 22 1.50 -3.40 1.68
C ASP A 22 2.77 -4.21 1.41
N GLY A 23 3.82 -3.62 0.84
CA GLY A 23 5.04 -4.39 0.52
C GLY A 23 5.64 -5.10 1.75
N LEU A 24 5.71 -4.41 2.89
CA LEU A 24 6.26 -4.97 4.12
C LEU A 24 5.32 -5.97 4.78
N ALA A 25 4.02 -5.67 4.87
CA ALA A 25 3.08 -6.63 5.46
C ALA A 25 2.87 -7.85 4.56
N ASN A 26 2.88 -7.68 3.24
CA ASN A 26 2.82 -8.79 2.28
C ASN A 26 4.09 -9.63 2.33
N HIS A 27 5.27 -9.01 2.54
CA HIS A 27 6.49 -9.78 2.79
C HIS A 27 6.39 -10.63 4.07
N GLN A 28 5.91 -10.04 5.17
CA GLN A 28 5.65 -10.78 6.41
C GLN A 28 4.59 -11.89 6.21
N LEU A 29 3.52 -11.62 5.46
CA LEU A 29 2.52 -12.61 5.10
C LEU A 29 3.13 -13.77 4.33
N GLY A 30 4.00 -13.50 3.36
CA GLY A 30 4.75 -14.52 2.62
C GLY A 30 5.58 -15.42 3.54
N GLN A 31 6.25 -14.84 4.54
CA GLN A 31 7.02 -15.61 5.54
C GLN A 31 6.11 -16.49 6.41
N ILE A 32 4.95 -15.98 6.82
CA ILE A 32 3.96 -16.75 7.61
C ILE A 32 3.45 -17.93 6.78
N LEU A 33 3.04 -17.69 5.52
CA LEU A 33 2.47 -18.72 4.66
C LEU A 33 3.51 -19.77 4.22
N THR A 34 4.75 -19.37 3.97
CA THR A 34 5.84 -20.31 3.62
C THR A 34 6.15 -21.25 4.79
N ARG A 35 6.04 -20.77 6.04
CA ARG A 35 6.25 -21.60 7.25
C ARG A 35 5.12 -22.60 7.51
N ALA A 36 3.94 -22.41 6.94
CA ALA A 36 2.71 -23.16 7.21
C ALA A 36 2.68 -24.59 6.61
N ALA A 37 3.80 -25.32 6.66
CA ALA A 37 3.94 -26.73 6.29
C ALA A 37 3.93 -27.08 4.77
N GLY A 38 4.83 -26.47 4.00
CA GLY A 38 5.30 -27.06 2.73
C GLY A 38 4.91 -26.34 1.45
N VAL A 39 4.55 -25.06 1.52
CA VAL A 39 4.43 -24.23 0.32
C VAL A 39 5.82 -23.67 0.01
N ASP A 40 6.56 -24.35 -0.88
CA ASP A 40 7.95 -24.01 -1.24
C ASP A 40 8.10 -22.57 -1.76
N GLN A 41 7.03 -22.01 -2.33
CA GLN A 41 6.93 -20.60 -2.69
C GLN A 41 5.46 -20.20 -2.83
N VAL A 42 5.03 -19.22 -2.04
CA VAL A 42 3.76 -18.52 -2.30
C VAL A 42 4.05 -17.40 -3.28
N ASP A 43 3.53 -17.52 -4.49
CA ASP A 43 3.46 -16.37 -5.38
C ASP A 43 2.39 -15.42 -4.84
N LEU A 44 2.84 -14.32 -4.23
CA LEU A 44 2.00 -13.25 -3.69
C LEU A 44 1.52 -12.27 -4.77
N THR A 45 1.85 -12.49 -6.04
CA THR A 45 1.32 -11.73 -7.18
C THR A 45 0.12 -12.41 -7.83
N ASP A 46 -0.06 -13.72 -7.58
CA ASP A 46 -1.20 -14.50 -8.05
C ASP A 46 -2.27 -14.69 -6.94
N PRO A 47 -3.49 -14.14 -7.12
CA PRO A 47 -4.60 -14.34 -6.18
C PRO A 47 -4.95 -15.82 -5.93
N GLN A 48 -4.78 -16.70 -6.92
CA GLN A 48 -5.11 -18.12 -6.79
C GLN A 48 -4.06 -18.89 -6.00
N SER A 49 -2.79 -18.53 -6.15
CA SER A 49 -1.69 -18.99 -5.30
C SER A 49 -1.92 -18.61 -3.83
N LEU A 50 -2.29 -17.35 -3.57
CA LEU A 50 -2.57 -16.88 -2.21
C LEU A 50 -3.76 -17.59 -1.57
N ASP A 51 -4.91 -17.69 -2.26
CA ASP A 51 -6.11 -18.33 -1.71
C ASP A 51 -5.84 -19.81 -1.36
N ARG A 52 -5.07 -20.53 -2.18
CA ARG A 52 -4.64 -21.91 -1.86
C ARG A 52 -3.75 -21.96 -0.62
N ALA A 53 -2.76 -21.09 -0.53
CA ALA A 53 -1.86 -21.02 0.63
C ALA A 53 -2.62 -20.67 1.91
N LEU A 54 -3.56 -19.73 1.85
CA LEU A 54 -4.38 -19.34 3.00
C LEU A 54 -5.28 -20.47 3.48
N ARG A 55 -5.91 -21.23 2.57
CA ARG A 55 -6.75 -22.40 2.95
C ARG A 55 -5.96 -23.46 3.72
N ILE A 56 -4.69 -23.67 3.35
CA ILE A 56 -3.80 -24.60 4.06
C ILE A 56 -3.38 -23.98 5.40
N ALA A 57 -2.98 -22.70 5.41
CA ALA A 57 -2.53 -21.99 6.59
C ALA A 57 -3.59 -21.87 7.69
N VAL A 58 -4.86 -21.62 7.35
CA VAL A 58 -5.94 -21.52 8.35
C VAL A 58 -6.33 -22.88 8.95
N ALA A 59 -5.89 -23.99 8.36
CA ALA A 59 -6.07 -25.32 8.91
C ALA A 59 -5.01 -25.67 9.97
N ASP A 60 -3.87 -24.95 10.01
CA ASP A 60 -2.89 -25.02 11.08
C ASP A 60 -3.25 -24.00 12.18
N PRO A 61 -3.58 -24.45 13.41
CA PRO A 61 -3.96 -23.55 14.51
C PRO A 61 -2.87 -22.54 14.88
N THR A 62 -1.59 -22.91 14.74
CA THR A 62 -0.46 -22.02 15.07
C THR A 62 -0.37 -20.88 14.07
N VAL A 63 -0.46 -21.21 12.78
CA VAL A 63 -0.40 -20.23 11.70
C VAL A 63 -1.67 -19.38 11.68
N LEU A 64 -2.83 -19.98 11.98
CA LEU A 64 -4.08 -19.25 12.13
C LEU A 64 -3.98 -18.15 13.19
N ALA A 65 -3.35 -18.44 14.34
CA ALA A 65 -3.13 -17.44 15.40
C ALA A 65 -2.17 -16.32 14.95
N GLU A 66 -1.12 -16.65 14.20
CA GLU A 66 -0.23 -15.64 13.61
C GLU A 66 -0.98 -14.75 12.60
N LEU A 67 -1.81 -15.34 11.73
CA LEU A 67 -2.62 -14.60 10.77
C LEU A 67 -3.69 -13.72 11.47
N ASP A 68 -4.28 -14.21 12.56
CA ASP A 68 -5.24 -13.44 13.37
C ASP A 68 -4.60 -12.26 14.10
N GLN A 69 -3.29 -12.30 14.35
CA GLN A 69 -2.50 -11.16 14.85
C GLN A 69 -2.00 -10.25 13.74
N TRP A 70 -1.74 -10.82 12.55
CA TRP A 70 -1.23 -10.07 11.41
C TRP A 70 -2.28 -9.08 10.89
N TRP A 71 -3.53 -9.48 10.66
CA TRP A 71 -4.51 -8.59 10.02
C TRP A 71 -4.87 -7.35 10.87
N PRO A 72 -5.01 -7.41 12.22
CA PRO A 72 -5.22 -6.22 13.04
C PRO A 72 -3.97 -5.34 13.12
N MET A 73 -2.77 -5.92 13.07
CA MET A 73 -1.52 -5.15 12.98
C MET A 73 -1.48 -4.35 11.67
N VAL A 74 -1.82 -4.96 10.54
CA VAL A 74 -1.89 -4.27 9.24
C VAL A 74 -2.97 -3.20 9.24
N GLU A 75 -4.15 -3.50 9.78
CA GLU A 75 -5.21 -2.52 9.96
C GLU A 75 -4.76 -1.32 10.82
N THR A 76 -4.10 -1.58 11.95
CA THR A 76 -3.60 -0.55 12.87
C THR A 76 -2.48 0.28 12.23
N ARG A 77 -1.52 -0.37 11.54
CA ARG A 77 -0.49 0.33 10.75
C ARG A 77 -1.11 1.24 9.71
N ARG A 78 -2.20 0.79 9.10
CA ARG A 78 -2.96 1.57 8.12
C ARG A 78 -3.99 2.50 8.77
N ALA A 79 -4.01 2.59 10.11
CA ALA A 79 -4.94 3.38 10.91
C ALA A 79 -6.43 3.19 10.52
N GLY A 80 -6.80 2.01 10.02
CA GLY A 80 -8.11 1.72 9.46
C GLY A 80 -8.49 2.53 8.21
N ASN A 81 -7.54 3.27 7.61
CA ASN A 81 -7.85 4.32 6.63
C ASN A 81 -6.93 4.25 5.41
N SER A 82 -7.47 3.79 4.27
CA SER A 82 -6.79 3.79 2.96
C SER A 82 -6.42 5.19 2.45
N THR A 83 -6.76 6.26 3.17
CA THR A 83 -6.47 7.67 2.84
C THR A 83 -5.12 8.18 3.35
N ARG A 84 -4.46 7.46 4.26
CA ARG A 84 -3.13 7.82 4.79
C ARG A 84 -1.97 7.05 4.18
N ASN A 85 -2.23 6.11 3.28
CA ASN A 85 -1.15 5.48 2.53
C ASN A 85 -0.61 6.49 1.51
N PRO A 86 0.64 6.96 1.65
CA PRO A 86 1.21 7.94 0.74
C PRO A 86 1.17 7.46 -0.71
N SER A 87 1.35 6.15 -0.98
CA SER A 87 1.32 5.64 -2.35
C SER A 87 -0.04 5.80 -3.03
N LEU A 88 -1.14 5.60 -2.31
CA LEU A 88 -2.50 5.75 -2.86
C LEU A 88 -2.83 7.22 -3.19
N GLY A 89 -2.35 8.17 -2.39
CA GLY A 89 -2.56 9.61 -2.64
C GLY A 89 -1.59 10.20 -3.65
N LEU A 90 -0.35 9.67 -3.71
CA LEU A 90 0.70 10.15 -4.61
C LEU A 90 0.34 9.89 -6.06
N ASP A 91 -0.13 8.69 -6.39
CA ASP A 91 -0.41 8.31 -7.78
C ASP A 91 -1.55 9.15 -8.39
N GLN A 92 -2.59 9.46 -7.60
CA GLN A 92 -3.65 10.37 -8.00
C GLN A 92 -3.16 11.83 -8.12
N SER A 93 -2.29 12.27 -7.22
CA SER A 93 -1.72 13.62 -7.25
C SER A 93 -0.79 13.81 -8.45
N ILE A 94 0.06 12.83 -8.76
CA ILE A 94 0.90 12.81 -9.96
C ILE A 94 0.03 12.94 -11.19
N ARG A 95 -1.00 12.09 -11.33
CA ARG A 95 -1.92 12.14 -12.48
C ARG A 95 -2.58 13.51 -12.62
N TYR A 96 -3.15 14.04 -11.54
CA TYR A 96 -3.76 15.37 -11.54
C TYR A 96 -2.78 16.45 -12.01
N LEU A 97 -1.56 16.47 -11.47
CA LEU A 97 -0.57 17.47 -11.81
C LEU A 97 -0.08 17.32 -13.26
N THR A 98 0.14 16.09 -13.73
CA THR A 98 0.54 15.80 -15.12
C THR A 98 -0.56 16.20 -16.09
N ASP A 99 -1.81 15.83 -15.85
CA ASP A 99 -2.95 16.22 -16.70
C ASP A 99 -3.07 17.75 -16.81
N ARG A 100 -2.81 18.47 -15.72
CA ARG A 100 -2.82 19.93 -15.69
C ARG A 100 -1.61 20.54 -16.40
N LEU A 101 -0.45 19.91 -16.32
CA LEU A 101 0.77 20.33 -17.03
C LEU A 101 0.67 20.12 -18.54
N ASP A 102 0.00 19.04 -18.95
CA ASP A 102 -0.15 18.66 -20.36
C ASP A 102 -1.34 19.37 -21.03
N ALA A 103 -2.21 20.02 -20.24
CA ALA A 103 -3.19 20.96 -20.75
C ALA A 103 -2.46 22.17 -21.39
N GLY A 104 -2.42 22.22 -22.72
CA GLY A 104 -1.56 23.10 -23.52
C GLY A 104 -1.55 24.61 -23.19
N THR A 105 -2.53 25.10 -22.42
CA THR A 105 -2.48 26.45 -21.82
C THR A 105 -2.76 26.36 -20.31
N ILE A 106 -1.75 26.62 -19.49
CA ILE A 106 -1.89 26.68 -18.03
C ILE A 106 -2.18 28.12 -17.60
N THR A 107 -3.37 28.37 -17.05
CA THR A 107 -3.72 29.69 -16.53
C THR A 107 -2.96 30.00 -15.22
N PRO A 108 -2.83 31.29 -14.83
CA PRO A 108 -2.23 31.65 -13.55
C PRO A 108 -2.93 31.01 -12.35
N GLU A 109 -4.25 30.87 -12.39
CA GLU A 109 -5.05 30.21 -11.36
C GLU A 109 -4.74 28.71 -11.29
N ALA A 110 -4.65 28.07 -12.47
CA ALA A 110 -4.26 26.67 -12.60
C ALA A 110 -2.87 26.41 -12.00
N ARG A 111 -1.92 27.32 -12.27
CA ARG A 111 -0.57 27.28 -11.71
C ARG A 111 -0.59 27.42 -10.18
N GLY A 112 -1.39 28.35 -9.65
CA GLY A 112 -1.58 28.52 -8.20
C GLY A 112 -2.15 27.28 -7.52
N GLU A 113 -3.12 26.62 -8.15
CA GLU A 113 -3.70 25.37 -7.66
C GLU A 113 -2.68 24.22 -7.67
N CYS A 114 -1.94 24.05 -8.76
CA CYS A 114 -0.90 23.02 -8.84
C CYS A 114 0.15 23.20 -7.73
N ARG A 115 0.54 24.45 -7.42
CA ARG A 115 1.46 24.75 -6.31
C ARG A 115 0.87 24.40 -4.95
N ARG A 116 -0.41 24.71 -4.70
CA ARG A 116 -1.08 24.31 -3.45
C ARG A 116 -1.12 22.80 -3.30
N GLN A 117 -1.40 22.07 -4.38
CA GLN A 117 -1.41 20.62 -4.37
C GLN A 117 -0.02 20.04 -4.05
N VAL A 118 1.05 20.57 -4.66
CA VAL A 118 2.43 20.19 -4.32
C VAL A 118 2.73 20.40 -2.84
N VAL A 119 2.36 21.56 -2.26
CA VAL A 119 2.58 21.83 -0.83
C VAL A 119 1.82 20.84 0.06
N ALA A 120 0.56 20.52 -0.30
CA ALA A 120 -0.24 19.55 0.44
C ALA A 120 0.39 18.15 0.41
N VAL A 121 0.86 17.70 -0.75
CA VAL A 121 1.51 16.39 -0.90
C VAL A 121 2.86 16.35 -0.19
N ASP A 122 3.69 17.39 -0.29
CA ASP A 122 4.95 17.51 0.46
C ASP A 122 4.71 17.39 1.97
N GLN A 123 3.67 18.03 2.50
CA GLN A 123 3.29 17.95 3.90
C GLN A 123 2.85 16.52 4.31
N VAL A 124 2.12 15.82 3.44
CA VAL A 124 1.74 14.41 3.67
C VAL A 124 2.98 13.53 3.73
N ILE A 125 3.93 13.66 2.80
CA ILE A 125 5.18 12.89 2.80
C ILE A 125 5.97 13.17 4.09
N ILE A 126 6.15 14.44 4.45
CA ILE A 126 6.91 14.84 5.65
C ILE A 126 6.26 14.29 6.93
N SER A 127 4.94 14.45 7.08
CA SER A 127 4.21 13.96 8.24
C SER A 127 4.18 12.43 8.33
N SER A 128 4.35 11.76 7.20
CA SER A 128 4.35 10.30 7.08
C SER A 128 5.75 9.68 7.01
N LYS A 129 6.84 10.47 7.14
CA LYS A 129 8.22 10.00 6.92
C LYS A 129 8.65 8.79 7.78
N ASN A 130 8.01 8.62 8.94
CA ASN A 130 8.30 7.53 9.86
C ASN A 130 7.44 6.28 9.57
N LEU A 131 6.48 6.37 8.65
CA LEU A 131 5.78 5.19 8.16
C LEU A 131 6.79 4.26 7.48
N PRO A 132 6.72 2.94 7.72
CA PRO A 132 7.70 2.00 7.16
C PRO A 132 7.83 2.09 5.63
N GLU A 133 6.74 2.40 4.94
CA GLU A 133 6.70 2.56 3.48
C GLU A 133 7.56 3.74 2.99
N LEU A 134 7.77 4.77 3.82
CA LEU A 134 8.65 5.91 3.52
C LEU A 134 10.00 5.83 4.23
N ALA A 135 10.07 5.16 5.38
CA ALA A 135 11.32 4.92 6.11
C ALA A 135 12.19 3.85 5.42
N HIS A 136 11.55 2.86 4.78
CA HIS A 136 12.16 1.76 4.03
C HIS A 136 11.36 1.52 2.74
N PRO A 137 11.42 2.45 1.77
CA PRO A 137 10.64 2.36 0.55
C PRO A 137 11.09 1.17 -0.30
N ASP A 138 10.12 0.40 -0.78
CA ASP A 138 10.33 -0.63 -1.80
C ASP A 138 10.49 0.01 -3.19
N ALA A 139 10.76 -0.82 -4.21
CA ALA A 139 11.00 -0.34 -5.56
C ALA A 139 9.80 0.43 -6.14
N GLU A 140 8.57 0.04 -5.80
CA GLU A 140 7.36 0.69 -6.26
C GLU A 140 7.19 2.08 -5.61
N MET A 141 7.41 2.19 -4.30
CA MET A 141 7.38 3.48 -3.61
C MET A 141 8.51 4.41 -4.08
N LEU A 142 9.70 3.87 -4.34
CA LEU A 142 10.82 4.65 -4.90
C LEU A 142 10.47 5.20 -6.28
N ASP A 143 9.85 4.39 -7.15
CA ASP A 143 9.37 4.84 -8.47
C ASP A 143 8.29 5.92 -8.34
N LEU A 144 7.31 5.73 -7.46
CA LEU A 144 6.25 6.72 -7.18
C LEU A 144 6.83 8.04 -6.68
N LEU A 145 7.77 8.00 -5.73
CA LEU A 145 8.45 9.18 -5.22
C LEU A 145 9.28 9.87 -6.32
N GLY A 146 9.94 9.09 -7.18
CA GLY A 146 10.67 9.61 -8.34
C GLY A 146 9.76 10.37 -9.30
N ARG A 147 8.66 9.76 -9.73
CA ARG A 147 7.64 10.38 -10.60
C ARG A 147 7.02 11.63 -9.97
N TYR A 148 6.77 11.60 -8.67
CA TYR A 148 6.29 12.78 -7.93
C TYR A 148 7.33 13.91 -7.94
N LEU A 149 8.60 13.63 -7.64
CA LEU A 149 9.66 14.64 -7.63
C LEU A 149 9.86 15.28 -9.01
N GLU A 150 9.78 14.49 -10.08
CA GLU A 150 9.83 14.99 -11.45
C GLU A 150 8.64 15.94 -11.73
N THR A 151 7.43 15.49 -11.45
CA THR A 151 6.20 16.27 -11.66
C THR A 151 6.21 17.57 -10.84
N ARG A 152 6.63 17.48 -9.58
CA ARG A 152 6.85 18.61 -8.68
C ARG A 152 7.84 19.61 -9.26
N SER A 153 8.96 19.14 -9.79
CA SER A 153 9.96 20.02 -10.41
C SER A 153 9.39 20.79 -11.60
N ARG A 154 8.59 20.12 -12.45
CA ARG A 154 7.89 20.75 -13.59
C ARG A 154 6.94 21.85 -13.12
N VAL A 155 6.11 21.57 -12.09
CA VAL A 155 5.19 22.57 -11.52
C VAL A 155 5.93 23.78 -10.95
N LEU A 156 7.04 23.56 -10.25
CA LEU A 156 7.84 24.65 -9.66
C LEU A 156 8.58 25.47 -10.73
N ALA A 157 8.95 24.85 -11.86
CA ALA A 157 9.59 25.50 -13.00
C ALA A 157 8.65 26.37 -13.85
N LEU A 158 7.32 26.27 -13.66
CA LEU A 158 6.34 27.19 -14.26
C LEU A 158 6.41 28.61 -13.65
N ALA A 159 7.60 29.15 -13.38
CA ALA A 159 7.78 30.50 -12.83
C ALA A 159 7.16 31.55 -13.75
#